data_AF-A0A1H5IFL4-F1
#
_entry.id   AF-A0A1H5IFL4-F1
#
_cell.length_a   1.000
_cell.length_b   1.000
_cell.length_c   1.000
_cell.angle_alpha   90.00
_cell.angle_beta   90.00
_cell.angle_gamma   90.00
#
_symmetry.space_group_name_H-M   'P 1'
#
loop_
_entity.id
_entity.type
_entity.pdbx_description
1 polymer ?
#
loop_
_entity_poly.entity_id
_entity_poly.type
_entity_poly.pdbx_seq_one_letter_code
_entity_poly.pdbx_strand_id
1 'polypeptide(L)'
;MNRRKIATKVQYTLWVVFLAQVAVGLFVELPYDYWLSWLPALGALGIGLVGERSARRRIETRPPAPVAVAPPVTGRWSAVNSPADKVPSHGTHSLGQTYAIDIVAEPEEGPARPAPVWFRPVFRRNRDYPAFGAPVYAVAGGTVVHAEDVQRDHLSRSSLAGFLYFWLVEGIGRAVGGSRRVVGNHIVLDLGDGTYALYAHVQRGSLRVRPGDAVGAGQLLGLCGNSGNSTEPHVHFQLMDGPDLEAARGIPFSWTGVGVPAAGETFTVEADTTASARSQDA
;
A
#
# COMPACT_ATOMS: atom_id res chain seq x y z
N MET A 1 23.50 6.99 -5.17
CA MET A 1 22.07 7.05 -4.82
C MET A 1 21.25 7.17 -6.10
N ASN A 2 20.18 6.38 -6.28
CA ASN A 2 19.34 6.38 -7.50
C ASN A 2 18.73 7.79 -7.74
N ARG A 3 18.69 8.26 -9.00
CA ARG A 3 18.12 9.58 -9.39
C ARG A 3 16.70 9.78 -8.87
N ARG A 4 15.87 8.73 -8.86
CA ARG A 4 14.50 8.81 -8.34
C ARG A 4 14.47 9.02 -6.83
N LYS A 5 15.31 8.30 -6.09
CA LYS A 5 15.45 8.49 -4.64
C LYS A 5 15.92 9.92 -4.30
N ILE A 6 16.84 10.46 -5.09
CA ILE A 6 17.27 11.87 -4.96
C ILE A 6 16.07 12.79 -5.19
N ALA A 7 15.32 12.61 -6.27
CA ALA A 7 14.14 13.42 -6.55
C ALA A 7 13.09 13.36 -5.43
N THR A 8 12.79 12.17 -4.90
CA THR A 8 11.87 11.98 -3.77
C THR A 8 12.37 12.71 -2.52
N LYS A 9 13.66 12.61 -2.20
CA LYS A 9 14.26 13.32 -1.06
C LYS A 9 14.20 14.84 -1.23
N VAL A 10 14.54 15.36 -2.42
CA VAL A 10 14.44 16.79 -2.72
C VAL A 10 12.99 17.26 -2.58
N GLN A 11 12.04 16.52 -3.16
CA GLN A 11 10.61 16.83 -3.05
C GLN A 11 10.15 16.86 -1.60
N TYR A 12 10.55 15.89 -0.78
CA TYR A 12 10.25 15.87 0.66
C TYR A 12 10.85 17.07 1.38
N THR A 13 12.13 17.38 1.14
CA THR A 13 12.79 18.56 1.73
C THR A 13 12.06 19.85 1.37
N LEU A 14 11.61 20.00 0.12
CA LEU A 14 10.85 21.17 -0.31
C LEU A 14 9.51 21.30 0.43
N TRP A 15 8.79 20.18 0.67
CA TRP A 15 7.58 20.20 1.49
C TRP A 15 7.85 20.59 2.95
N VAL A 16 8.92 20.04 3.55
CA VAL A 16 9.30 20.39 4.93
C VAL A 16 9.66 21.87 5.03
N VAL A 17 10.45 22.39 4.09
CA VAL A 17 10.80 23.81 4.03
C VAL A 17 9.54 24.68 3.90
N PHE A 18 8.64 24.34 2.98
CA PHE A 18 7.37 25.05 2.81
C PHE A 18 6.57 25.12 4.12
N LEU A 19 6.35 23.97 4.76
CA LEU A 19 5.55 23.90 5.99
C LEU A 19 6.22 24.62 7.15
N ALA A 20 7.55 24.56 7.25
CA ALA A 20 8.31 25.31 8.24
C ALA A 20 8.18 26.83 8.02
N GLN A 21 8.27 27.29 6.77
CA GLN A 21 8.10 28.71 6.43
C GLN A 21 6.69 29.20 6.77
N VAL A 22 5.65 28.43 6.43
CA VAL A 22 4.26 28.76 6.78
C VAL A 22 4.10 28.82 8.30
N ALA A 23 4.62 27.83 9.03
CA ALA A 23 4.51 27.79 10.49
C ALA A 23 5.23 28.97 11.16
N VAL A 24 6.46 29.29 10.74
CA VAL A 24 7.24 30.43 11.24
C VAL A 24 6.53 31.75 10.92
N GLY A 25 5.99 31.89 9.70
CA GLY A 25 5.24 33.06 9.24
C GLY A 25 3.96 33.35 10.02
N LEU A 26 3.46 32.41 10.84
CA LEU A 26 2.35 32.65 11.76
C LEU A 26 2.75 33.43 13.01
N PHE A 27 4.05 33.46 13.35
CA PHE A 27 4.56 34.06 14.59
C PHE A 27 5.52 35.24 14.35
N VAL A 28 6.20 35.26 13.21
CA VAL A 28 7.16 36.31 12.86
C VAL A 28 7.02 36.73 11.40
N GLU A 29 7.32 38.00 11.12
CA GLU A 29 7.44 38.48 9.75
C GLU A 29 8.70 37.88 9.10
N LEU A 30 8.52 37.31 7.90
CA LEU A 30 9.62 36.73 7.14
C LEU A 30 10.41 37.85 6.45
N PRO A 31 11.75 37.72 6.30
CA PRO A 31 12.60 38.76 5.72
C PRO A 31 12.47 38.88 4.17
N TYR A 32 11.37 38.41 3.61
CA TYR A 32 11.07 38.36 2.19
C TYR A 32 9.55 38.32 1.98
N ASP A 33 9.08 38.64 0.77
CA ASP A 33 7.66 38.64 0.45
C ASP A 33 7.00 37.28 0.68
N TYR A 34 5.86 37.26 1.36
CA TYR A 34 5.17 36.01 1.74
C TYR A 34 4.88 35.07 0.56
N TRP A 35 4.64 35.59 -0.64
CA TRP A 35 4.38 34.76 -1.82
C TRP A 35 5.60 33.86 -2.18
N LEU A 36 6.83 34.28 -1.87
CA LEU A 36 8.04 33.48 -2.10
C LEU A 36 8.08 32.21 -1.24
N SER A 37 7.38 32.19 -0.10
CA SER A 37 7.20 30.98 0.71
C SER A 37 6.57 29.85 -0.09
N TRP A 38 5.85 30.12 -1.19
CA TRP A 38 5.22 29.08 -2.01
C TRP A 38 6.17 28.42 -3.03
N LEU A 39 7.36 28.98 -3.29
CA LEU A 39 8.29 28.43 -4.28
C LEU A 39 8.70 26.97 -3.98
N PRO A 40 8.99 26.57 -2.73
CA PRO A 40 9.29 25.17 -2.43
C PRO A 40 8.10 24.24 -2.71
N ALA A 41 6.87 24.64 -2.36
CA ALA A 41 5.67 23.86 -2.68
C ALA A 41 5.49 23.70 -4.20
N LEU A 42 5.65 24.77 -4.98
CA LEU A 42 5.59 24.73 -6.44
C LEU A 42 6.69 23.83 -7.03
N GLY A 43 7.91 23.90 -6.49
CA GLY A 43 9.00 23.01 -6.88
C GLY A 43 8.68 21.53 -6.57
N ALA A 44 8.15 21.24 -5.39
CA ALA A 44 7.75 19.90 -4.99
C ALA A 44 6.63 19.34 -5.88
N LEU A 45 5.63 20.16 -6.22
CA LEU A 45 4.58 19.82 -7.17
C LEU A 45 5.13 19.58 -8.57
N GLY A 46 6.07 20.41 -9.04
CA GLY A 46 6.74 20.28 -10.32
C GLY A 46 7.51 18.96 -10.45
N ILE A 47 8.29 18.59 -9.42
CA ILE A 47 9.01 17.31 -9.37
C ILE A 47 8.03 16.14 -9.45
N GLY A 48 6.95 16.18 -8.66
CA GLY A 48 5.91 15.14 -8.68
C GLY A 48 5.28 14.98 -10.08
N LEU A 49 4.87 16.09 -10.70
CA LEU A 49 4.24 16.10 -12.02
C LEU A 49 5.17 15.57 -13.12
N VAL A 50 6.45 15.95 -13.09
CA VAL A 50 7.46 15.42 -14.02
C VAL A 50 7.68 13.92 -13.79
N GLY A 51 7.73 13.49 -12.53
CA GLY A 51 7.85 12.08 -12.15
C GLY A 51 6.69 11.23 -12.69
N GLU A 52 5.44 11.67 -12.49
CA GLU A 52 4.24 11.00 -12.98
C GLU A 52 4.21 10.95 -14.52
N ARG A 53 4.49 12.07 -15.21
CA ARG A 53 4.57 12.10 -16.68
C ARG A 53 5.66 11.21 -17.24
N SER A 54 6.83 11.19 -16.61
CA SER A 54 7.93 10.31 -17.01
C SER A 54 7.58 8.84 -16.82
N ALA A 55 6.89 8.50 -15.73
CA ALA A 55 6.44 7.15 -15.47
C ALA A 55 5.41 6.66 -16.49
N ARG A 56 4.40 7.49 -16.78
CA ARG A 56 3.40 7.23 -17.82
C ARG A 56 4.04 7.00 -19.19
N ARG A 57 4.88 7.93 -19.65
CA ARG A 57 5.57 7.79 -20.96
C ARG A 57 6.39 6.51 -21.06
N ARG A 58 7.07 6.11 -19.97
CA ARG A 58 7.85 4.86 -19.97
C ARG A 58 6.96 3.65 -20.16
N ILE A 59 5.83 3.57 -19.46
CA ILE A 59 4.89 2.45 -19.56
C ILE A 59 4.28 2.40 -20.96
N GLU A 60 3.90 3.55 -21.52
CA GLU A 60 3.36 3.64 -22.88
C GLU A 60 4.39 3.22 -23.95
N THR A 61 5.67 3.53 -23.75
CA THR A 61 6.74 3.20 -24.72
C THR A 61 7.32 1.80 -24.53
N ARG A 62 7.32 1.27 -23.31
CA ARG A 62 7.88 -0.04 -22.93
C ARG A 62 7.03 -0.65 -21.82
N PRO A 63 5.87 -1.24 -22.16
CA PRO A 63 5.02 -1.87 -21.17
C PRO A 63 5.76 -3.06 -20.54
N PRO A 64 5.90 -3.11 -19.21
CA PRO A 64 6.50 -4.25 -18.53
C PRO A 64 5.64 -5.50 -18.70
N ALA A 65 6.27 -6.67 -18.79
CA ALA A 65 5.58 -7.95 -18.87
C ALA A 65 5.01 -8.34 -17.49
N PRO A 66 3.78 -8.91 -17.42
CA PRO A 66 3.23 -9.41 -16.17
C PRO A 66 4.04 -10.59 -15.59
N VAL A 67 4.22 -10.59 -14.28
CA VAL A 67 4.82 -11.71 -13.54
C VAL A 67 3.70 -12.55 -12.90
N ALA A 68 3.68 -13.85 -13.19
CA ALA A 68 2.73 -14.78 -12.59
C ALA A 68 3.16 -15.16 -11.17
N VAL A 69 2.28 -14.98 -10.18
CA VAL A 69 2.52 -15.34 -8.77
C VAL A 69 1.24 -15.91 -8.16
N ALA A 70 1.30 -16.59 -7.02
CA ALA A 70 0.10 -17.06 -6.33
C ALA A 70 -0.69 -15.89 -5.71
N PRO A 71 -2.01 -16.03 -5.48
CA PRO A 71 -2.76 -15.07 -4.66
C PRO A 71 -2.22 -15.01 -3.23
N PRO A 72 -2.20 -13.83 -2.57
CA PRO A 72 -1.70 -13.67 -1.20
C PRO A 72 -2.73 -14.07 -0.13
N VAL A 73 -3.88 -14.62 -0.51
CA VAL A 73 -5.03 -14.91 0.36
C VAL A 73 -5.73 -16.20 -0.06
N THR A 74 -6.56 -16.75 0.82
CA THR A 74 -7.46 -17.88 0.55
C THR A 74 -8.91 -17.49 0.83
N GLY A 75 -9.87 -18.21 0.24
CA GLY A 75 -11.30 -17.94 0.38
C GLY A 75 -11.80 -16.89 -0.62
N ARG A 76 -12.94 -16.27 -0.31
CA ARG A 76 -13.67 -15.35 -1.20
C ARG A 76 -13.36 -13.88 -0.88
N TRP A 77 -12.95 -13.14 -1.90
CA TRP A 77 -12.48 -11.75 -1.81
C TRP A 77 -13.02 -10.93 -2.99
N SER A 78 -13.03 -9.60 -2.86
CA SER A 78 -13.29 -8.69 -3.97
C SER A 78 -12.20 -7.63 -4.10
N ALA A 79 -11.93 -7.18 -5.32
CA ALA A 79 -11.00 -6.08 -5.55
C ALA A 79 -11.71 -4.72 -5.38
N VAL A 80 -11.03 -3.78 -4.74
CA VAL A 80 -11.52 -2.40 -4.54
C VAL A 80 -10.83 -1.44 -5.50
N ASN A 81 -9.48 -1.45 -5.48
CA ASN A 81 -8.65 -0.77 -6.46
C ASN A 81 -7.90 -1.84 -7.24
N SER A 82 -7.98 -1.82 -8.57
CA SER A 82 -7.34 -2.84 -9.41
C SER A 82 -6.61 -2.25 -10.61
N PRO A 83 -5.44 -2.83 -10.99
CA PRO A 83 -4.78 -2.47 -12.22
C PRO A 83 -5.42 -3.07 -13.47
N ALA A 84 -6.42 -3.96 -13.33
CA ALA A 84 -7.21 -4.46 -14.44
C ALA A 84 -8.03 -3.34 -15.11
N ASP A 85 -8.57 -2.40 -14.32
CA ASP A 85 -9.41 -1.32 -14.84
C ASP A 85 -8.64 -0.04 -15.11
N LYS A 86 -7.60 0.23 -14.31
CA LYS A 86 -6.92 1.51 -14.29
C LYS A 86 -5.45 1.36 -13.96
N VAL A 87 -4.59 1.95 -14.79
CA VAL A 87 -3.15 2.07 -14.53
C VAL A 87 -2.73 3.55 -14.58
N PRO A 88 -2.17 4.12 -13.50
CA PRO A 88 -1.93 3.50 -12.20
C PRO A 88 -3.22 3.31 -11.40
N SER A 89 -3.37 2.15 -10.75
CA SER A 89 -4.60 1.75 -10.04
C SER A 89 -4.98 2.73 -8.92
N HIS A 90 -3.97 3.17 -8.16
CA HIS A 90 -4.14 4.12 -7.05
C HIS A 90 -3.95 5.58 -7.47
N GLY A 91 -3.94 5.86 -8.78
CA GLY A 91 -3.76 7.22 -9.31
C GLY A 91 -2.34 7.78 -9.19
N THR A 92 -1.36 6.98 -8.78
CA THR A 92 0.05 7.39 -8.68
C THR A 92 1.01 6.27 -9.08
N HIS A 93 2.14 6.64 -9.67
CA HIS A 93 3.27 5.73 -9.91
C HIS A 93 4.26 5.67 -8.73
N SER A 94 4.03 6.45 -7.68
CA SER A 94 4.88 6.54 -6.50
C SER A 94 4.75 5.31 -5.61
N LEU A 95 5.81 5.02 -4.84
CA LEU A 95 5.88 3.88 -3.92
C LEU A 95 5.70 2.51 -4.59
N GLY A 96 5.99 2.39 -5.88
CA GLY A 96 5.78 1.14 -6.63
C GLY A 96 4.31 0.81 -6.93
N GLN A 97 3.34 1.66 -6.58
CA GLN A 97 1.90 1.35 -6.61
C GLN A 97 1.25 1.36 -8.00
N THR A 98 2.04 1.37 -9.08
CA THR A 98 1.51 1.49 -10.45
C THR A 98 0.52 0.38 -10.77
N TYR A 99 0.85 -0.85 -10.36
CA TYR A 99 0.01 -2.03 -10.58
C TYR A 99 -0.43 -2.64 -9.25
N ALA A 100 -0.56 -1.83 -8.19
CA ALA A 100 -1.01 -2.34 -6.89
C ALA A 100 -2.49 -2.73 -6.95
N ILE A 101 -2.90 -3.64 -6.08
CA ILE A 101 -4.29 -4.06 -5.90
C ILE A 101 -4.66 -3.99 -4.42
N ASP A 102 -5.87 -3.50 -4.16
CA ASP A 102 -6.50 -3.58 -2.85
C ASP A 102 -7.62 -4.61 -2.91
N ILE A 103 -7.58 -5.59 -2.01
CA ILE A 103 -8.64 -6.60 -1.89
C ILE A 103 -9.22 -6.64 -0.49
N VAL A 104 -10.54 -6.87 -0.41
CA VAL A 104 -11.27 -7.05 0.85
C VAL A 104 -11.90 -8.44 0.89
N ALA A 105 -12.04 -8.99 2.10
CA ALA A 105 -12.68 -10.29 2.27
C ALA A 105 -14.20 -10.15 2.16
N GLU A 106 -14.80 -11.06 1.39
CA GLU A 106 -16.25 -11.15 1.14
C GLU A 106 -16.73 -12.58 1.47
N PRO A 107 -16.68 -12.99 2.75
CA PRO A 107 -16.98 -14.36 3.13
C PRO A 107 -18.43 -14.72 2.80
N GLU A 108 -18.67 -15.98 2.40
CA GLU A 108 -20.02 -16.49 2.15
C GLU A 108 -20.81 -16.66 3.45
N GLU A 109 -20.11 -17.04 4.53
CA GLU A 109 -20.67 -17.20 5.87
C GLU A 109 -20.06 -16.19 6.84
N GLY A 110 -20.90 -15.62 7.71
CA GLY A 110 -20.48 -14.65 8.72
C GLY A 110 -20.89 -13.21 8.40
N PRO A 111 -20.38 -12.23 9.16
CA PRO A 111 -20.75 -10.83 8.97
C PRO A 111 -20.21 -10.31 7.64
N ALA A 112 -21.06 -9.64 6.86
CA ALA A 112 -20.64 -8.97 5.63
C ALA A 112 -19.78 -7.73 5.95
N ARG A 113 -18.95 -7.32 4.98
CA ARG A 113 -18.24 -6.05 5.03
C ARG A 113 -19.21 -4.89 5.28
N PRO A 114 -18.96 -4.01 6.26
CA PRO A 114 -19.82 -2.88 6.51
C PRO A 114 -20.00 -1.97 5.28
N ALA A 115 -21.25 -1.72 4.89
CA ALA A 115 -21.54 -0.79 3.81
C ALA A 115 -21.08 0.65 4.16
N PRO A 116 -20.66 1.45 3.16
CA PRO A 116 -20.35 2.85 3.36
C PRO A 116 -21.55 3.60 3.95
N VAL A 117 -21.30 4.49 4.91
CA VAL A 117 -22.32 5.34 5.54
C VAL A 117 -21.93 6.80 5.41
N TRP A 118 -22.91 7.70 5.33
CA TRP A 118 -22.62 9.12 5.11
C TRP A 118 -22.00 9.80 6.33
N PHE A 119 -22.60 9.67 7.51
CA PHE A 119 -22.21 10.48 8.67
C PHE A 119 -21.87 9.70 9.93
N ARG A 120 -22.67 8.68 10.28
CA ARG A 120 -22.46 7.90 11.51
C ARG A 120 -22.58 6.39 11.27
N PRO A 121 -21.76 5.58 11.98
CA PRO A 121 -20.64 6.00 12.82
C PRO A 121 -19.49 6.58 11.97
N VAL A 122 -18.80 7.62 12.48
CA VAL A 122 -17.67 8.25 11.77
C VAL A 122 -16.52 7.26 11.63
N PHE A 123 -16.25 6.53 12.72
CA PHE A 123 -15.23 5.50 12.82
C PHE A 123 -15.83 4.14 13.19
N ARG A 124 -15.26 3.04 12.69
CA ARG A 124 -15.66 1.66 13.04
C ARG A 124 -14.48 0.88 13.61
N ARG A 125 -14.78 -0.17 14.38
CA ARG A 125 -13.71 -1.05 14.90
C ARG A 125 -13.26 -1.97 13.77
N ASN A 126 -11.97 -2.29 13.72
CA ASN A 126 -11.44 -3.13 12.65
C ASN A 126 -12.06 -4.54 12.65
N ARG A 127 -12.37 -5.09 13.82
CA ARG A 127 -13.08 -6.37 13.99
C ARG A 127 -14.47 -6.42 13.36
N ASP A 128 -15.03 -5.28 12.98
CA ASP A 128 -16.32 -5.20 12.28
C ASP A 128 -16.15 -5.53 10.78
N TYR A 129 -14.91 -5.69 10.28
CA TYR A 129 -14.59 -5.99 8.88
C TYR A 129 -14.02 -7.40 8.76
N PRO A 130 -14.52 -8.23 7.84
CA PRO A 130 -14.06 -9.61 7.67
C PRO A 130 -12.58 -9.76 7.33
N ALA A 131 -12.01 -8.78 6.62
CA ALA A 131 -10.61 -8.80 6.23
C ALA A 131 -9.67 -8.67 7.44
N PHE A 132 -10.10 -8.03 8.54
CA PHE A 132 -9.21 -7.81 9.67
C PHE A 132 -8.88 -9.12 10.39
N GLY A 133 -7.59 -9.46 10.47
CA GLY A 133 -7.11 -10.72 11.00
C GLY A 133 -7.12 -11.87 10.00
N ALA A 134 -7.51 -11.64 8.74
CA ALA A 134 -7.45 -12.66 7.70
C ALA A 134 -5.99 -13.02 7.37
N PRO A 135 -5.64 -14.31 7.16
CA PRO A 135 -4.29 -14.74 6.81
C PRO A 135 -3.76 -14.12 5.51
N VAL A 136 -2.48 -13.73 5.51
CA VAL A 136 -1.76 -13.26 4.32
C VAL A 136 -0.56 -14.17 4.06
N TYR A 137 -0.47 -14.67 2.82
CA TYR A 137 0.48 -15.70 2.42
C TYR A 137 1.52 -15.18 1.41
N ALA A 138 2.69 -15.82 1.40
CA ALA A 138 3.73 -15.58 0.41
C ALA A 138 3.24 -15.99 -0.99
N VAL A 139 3.38 -15.09 -1.97
CA VAL A 139 2.90 -15.30 -3.34
C VAL A 139 3.84 -16.18 -4.17
N ALA A 140 5.09 -16.32 -3.72
CA ALA A 140 6.11 -17.17 -4.31
C ALA A 140 7.18 -17.47 -3.24
N GLY A 141 8.09 -18.39 -3.54
CA GLY A 141 9.29 -18.57 -2.72
C GLY A 141 10.19 -17.33 -2.81
N GLY A 142 10.85 -16.98 -1.70
CA GLY A 142 11.68 -15.78 -1.67
C GLY A 142 12.38 -15.53 -0.34
N THR A 143 13.08 -14.40 -0.24
CA THR A 143 13.75 -13.95 0.99
C THR A 143 13.10 -12.67 1.50
N VAL A 144 12.78 -12.61 2.79
CA VAL A 144 12.21 -11.41 3.42
C VAL A 144 13.32 -10.37 3.54
N VAL A 145 13.22 -9.27 2.78
CA VAL A 145 14.22 -8.18 2.81
C VAL A 145 13.78 -7.02 3.71
N HIS A 146 12.49 -6.92 4.01
CA HIS A 146 11.96 -5.97 4.99
C HIS A 146 10.72 -6.53 5.67
N ALA A 147 10.58 -6.25 6.96
CA ALA A 147 9.41 -6.58 7.76
C ALA A 147 9.23 -5.53 8.86
N GLU A 148 8.03 -4.99 8.97
CA GLU A 148 7.66 -4.01 10.00
C GLU A 148 6.28 -4.34 10.58
N ASP A 149 6.15 -4.34 11.91
CA ASP A 149 4.93 -4.73 12.62
C ASP A 149 4.60 -3.89 13.87
N VAL A 150 5.18 -2.69 13.97
CA VAL A 150 5.13 -1.86 15.19
C VAL A 150 4.01 -0.80 15.18
N GLN A 151 3.52 -0.42 14.00
CA GLN A 151 2.53 0.64 13.85
C GLN A 151 1.15 0.15 14.28
N ARG A 152 0.41 0.99 15.03
CA ARG A 152 -0.93 0.66 15.51
C ARG A 152 -1.92 0.62 14.34
N ASP A 153 -2.78 -0.39 14.34
CA ASP A 153 -4.00 -0.39 13.53
C ASP A 153 -4.94 0.71 14.07
N HIS A 154 -5.28 1.67 13.22
CA HIS A 154 -6.23 2.73 13.57
C HIS A 154 -7.67 2.24 13.38
N LEU A 155 -8.66 3.04 13.80
CA LEU A 155 -10.06 2.76 13.51
C LEU A 155 -10.35 2.95 12.01
N SER A 156 -11.30 2.19 11.47
CA SER A 156 -11.74 2.34 10.09
C SER A 156 -12.49 3.65 9.90
N ARG A 157 -12.26 4.29 8.76
CA ARG A 157 -12.80 5.58 8.32
C ARG A 157 -13.65 5.43 7.06
N SER A 158 -14.37 4.31 6.92
CA SER A 158 -15.16 3.98 5.71
C SER A 158 -16.48 4.78 5.58
N SER A 159 -16.75 5.71 6.50
CA SER A 159 -17.84 6.67 6.35
C SER A 159 -17.39 7.88 5.52
N LEU A 160 -18.30 8.60 4.87
CA LEU A 160 -17.92 9.84 4.17
C LEU A 160 -17.32 10.87 5.13
N ALA A 161 -17.89 11.03 6.33
CA ALA A 161 -17.32 11.90 7.37
C ALA A 161 -15.90 11.46 7.77
N GLY A 162 -15.67 10.16 7.93
CA GLY A 162 -14.35 9.60 8.23
C GLY A 162 -13.36 9.79 7.09
N PHE A 163 -13.80 9.62 5.85
CA PHE A 163 -13.01 9.87 4.65
C PHE A 163 -12.64 11.35 4.50
N LEU A 164 -13.56 12.27 4.77
CA LEU A 164 -13.30 13.70 4.75
C LEU A 164 -12.32 14.11 5.86
N TYR A 165 -12.47 13.56 7.07
CA TYR A 165 -11.49 13.74 8.15
C TYR A 165 -10.10 13.25 7.72
N PHE A 166 -10.03 12.04 7.17
CA PHE A 166 -8.82 11.46 6.62
C PHE A 166 -8.19 12.35 5.55
N TRP A 167 -8.98 12.91 4.63
CA TRP A 167 -8.48 13.72 3.53
C TRP A 167 -8.00 15.10 4.01
N LEU A 168 -8.80 15.80 4.82
CA LEU A 168 -8.53 17.17 5.27
C LEU A 168 -7.48 17.24 6.38
N VAL A 169 -7.52 16.32 7.34
CA VAL A 169 -6.70 16.40 8.56
C VAL A 169 -5.47 15.51 8.43
N GLU A 170 -5.67 14.22 8.14
CA GLU A 170 -4.55 13.27 8.04
C GLU A 170 -3.77 13.41 6.72
N GLY A 171 -4.36 14.02 5.68
CA GLY A 171 -3.72 14.27 4.39
C GLY A 171 -2.46 15.14 4.49
N ILE A 172 -2.45 16.10 5.41
CA ILE A 172 -1.26 16.92 5.68
C ILE A 172 -0.18 16.09 6.37
N GLY A 173 -0.57 15.24 7.33
CA GLY A 173 0.34 14.33 8.03
C GLY A 173 1.02 13.32 7.10
N ARG A 174 0.35 12.90 6.02
CA ARG A 174 0.92 12.04 4.97
C ARG A 174 2.02 12.69 4.16
N ALA A 175 1.87 13.96 3.81
CA ALA A 175 2.90 14.69 3.06
C ALA A 175 4.24 14.73 3.81
N VAL A 176 4.19 14.66 5.14
CA VAL A 176 5.37 14.77 6.02
C VAL A 176 5.78 13.43 6.64
N GLY A 177 4.88 12.44 6.67
CA GLY A 177 5.04 11.19 7.39
C GLY A 177 5.95 10.14 6.74
N GLY A 178 6.35 10.36 5.48
CA GLY A 178 7.22 9.45 4.73
C GLY A 178 6.52 8.16 4.28
N SER A 179 7.18 7.44 3.38
CA SER A 179 6.71 6.19 2.76
C SER A 179 6.27 5.14 3.80
N ARG A 180 7.04 5.00 4.87
CA ARG A 180 6.77 4.08 5.99
C ARG A 180 5.41 4.26 6.67
N ARG A 181 4.97 5.51 6.89
CA ARG A 181 3.65 5.77 7.50
C ARG A 181 2.50 5.60 6.51
N VAL A 182 2.79 5.70 5.21
CA VAL A 182 1.79 5.43 4.17
C VAL A 182 1.52 3.94 4.07
N VAL A 183 2.58 3.14 3.94
CA VAL A 183 2.48 1.68 3.77
C VAL A 183 2.10 0.97 5.08
N GLY A 184 2.45 1.52 6.24
CA GLY A 184 2.13 0.92 7.54
C GLY A 184 3.05 -0.25 7.88
N ASN A 185 2.53 -1.20 8.64
CA ASN A 185 3.21 -2.49 8.84
C ASN A 185 3.19 -3.25 7.51
N HIS A 186 4.32 -3.83 7.12
CA HIS A 186 4.44 -4.44 5.82
C HIS A 186 5.58 -5.47 5.74
N ILE A 187 5.51 -6.31 4.71
CA ILE A 187 6.57 -7.22 4.31
C ILE A 187 7.02 -6.86 2.90
N VAL A 188 8.33 -6.83 2.66
CA VAL A 188 8.91 -6.85 1.32
C VAL A 188 9.65 -8.17 1.14
N LEU A 189 9.24 -8.92 0.12
CA LEU A 189 9.81 -10.22 -0.23
C LEU A 189 10.56 -10.11 -1.55
N ASP A 190 11.83 -10.51 -1.57
CA ASP A 190 12.62 -10.69 -2.80
C ASP A 190 12.29 -12.05 -3.41
N LEU A 191 11.69 -12.04 -4.60
CA LEU A 191 11.28 -13.24 -5.34
C LEU A 191 12.39 -13.76 -6.27
N GLY A 192 13.53 -13.07 -6.33
CA GLY A 192 14.56 -13.28 -7.35
C GLY A 192 14.34 -12.43 -8.61
N ASP A 193 15.34 -12.43 -9.50
CA ASP A 193 15.30 -11.76 -10.81
C ASP A 193 14.91 -10.27 -10.78
N GLY A 194 15.16 -9.59 -9.65
CA GLY A 194 14.83 -8.18 -9.46
C GLY A 194 13.35 -7.88 -9.22
N THR A 195 12.54 -8.90 -8.90
CA THR A 195 11.12 -8.75 -8.56
C THR A 195 10.90 -8.83 -7.06
N TYR A 196 10.19 -7.86 -6.52
CA TYR A 196 9.90 -7.75 -5.09
C TYR A 196 8.39 -7.67 -4.86
N ALA A 197 7.86 -8.46 -3.94
CA ALA A 197 6.46 -8.39 -3.51
C ALA A 197 6.33 -7.53 -2.24
N LEU A 198 5.38 -6.60 -2.22
CA LEU A 198 5.01 -5.82 -1.04
C LEU A 198 3.60 -6.22 -0.59
N TYR A 199 3.48 -6.42 0.73
CA TYR A 199 2.22 -6.63 1.45
C TYR A 199 2.08 -5.54 2.49
N ALA A 200 1.12 -4.63 2.33
CA ALA A 200 0.98 -3.46 3.19
C ALA A 200 -0.19 -3.59 4.19
N HIS A 201 -0.32 -2.60 5.08
CA HIS A 201 -1.40 -2.49 6.06
C HIS A 201 -1.55 -3.68 7.01
N VAL A 202 -0.46 -4.43 7.26
CA VAL A 202 -0.46 -5.65 8.07
C VAL A 202 -0.86 -5.35 9.53
N GLN A 203 -1.49 -6.33 10.18
CA GLN A 203 -1.92 -6.21 11.57
C GLN A 203 -0.71 -6.13 12.50
N ARG A 204 -0.74 -5.19 13.43
CA ARG A 204 0.36 -4.99 14.40
C ARG A 204 0.64 -6.27 15.19
N GLY A 205 1.91 -6.66 15.25
CA GLY A 205 2.36 -7.84 16.00
C GLY A 205 1.89 -9.18 15.44
N SER A 206 1.42 -9.23 14.19
CA SER A 206 0.94 -10.47 13.56
C SER A 206 1.98 -11.19 12.70
N LEU A 207 3.13 -10.55 12.42
CA LEU A 207 4.14 -11.13 11.54
C LEU A 207 4.69 -12.44 12.07
N ARG A 208 4.84 -13.41 11.15
CA ARG A 208 5.43 -14.73 11.39
C ARG A 208 6.83 -14.86 10.81
N VAL A 209 7.33 -13.79 10.21
CA VAL A 209 8.62 -13.73 9.52
C VAL A 209 9.40 -12.49 9.94
N ARG A 210 10.70 -12.51 9.69
CA ARG A 210 11.66 -11.43 9.98
C ARG A 210 12.61 -11.23 8.79
N PRO A 211 13.29 -10.07 8.70
CA PRO A 211 14.27 -9.85 7.64
C PRO A 211 15.37 -10.93 7.68
N GLY A 212 15.67 -11.51 6.52
CA GLY A 212 16.62 -12.62 6.34
C GLY A 212 15.95 -13.99 6.23
N ASP A 213 14.68 -14.15 6.60
CA ASP A 213 13.99 -15.44 6.51
C ASP A 213 13.75 -15.83 5.03
N ALA A 214 14.01 -17.09 4.71
CA ALA A 214 13.55 -17.70 3.47
C ALA A 214 12.13 -18.24 3.66
N VAL A 215 11.25 -17.99 2.70
CA VAL A 215 9.84 -18.43 2.74
C VAL A 215 9.49 -19.22 1.47
N GLY A 216 8.58 -20.17 1.61
CA GLY A 216 7.97 -20.88 0.48
C GLY A 216 6.68 -20.21 0.01
N ALA A 217 6.27 -20.47 -1.24
CA ALA A 217 4.95 -20.06 -1.73
C ALA A 217 3.84 -20.65 -0.83
N GLY A 218 2.82 -19.85 -0.52
CA GLY A 218 1.74 -20.23 0.38
C GLY A 218 2.09 -20.18 1.88
N GLN A 219 3.32 -19.85 2.25
CA GLN A 219 3.70 -19.70 3.67
C GLN A 219 2.99 -18.49 4.30
N LEU A 220 2.45 -18.67 5.52
CA LEU A 220 1.84 -17.59 6.29
C LEU A 220 2.89 -16.53 6.66
N LEU A 221 2.67 -15.28 6.25
CA LEU A 221 3.54 -14.14 6.53
C LEU A 221 3.05 -13.34 7.74
N GLY A 222 1.73 -13.19 7.87
CA GLY A 222 1.08 -12.39 8.90
C GLY A 222 -0.42 -12.31 8.67
N LEU A 223 -1.07 -11.34 9.30
CA LEU A 223 -2.52 -11.14 9.20
C LEU A 223 -2.85 -9.76 8.63
N CYS A 224 -3.92 -9.68 7.85
CA CYS A 224 -4.44 -8.43 7.30
C CYS A 224 -4.84 -7.47 8.43
N GLY A 225 -4.37 -6.23 8.37
CA GLY A 225 -4.55 -5.24 9.40
C GLY A 225 -5.28 -3.99 8.91
N ASN A 226 -4.99 -2.87 9.57
CA ASN A 226 -5.47 -1.53 9.23
C ASN A 226 -4.45 -0.47 9.69
N SER A 227 -3.17 -0.76 9.53
CA SER A 227 -2.07 0.14 9.88
C SER A 227 -1.68 1.03 8.71
N GLY A 228 -0.96 2.12 8.98
CA GLY A 228 -0.54 3.05 7.94
C GLY A 228 -1.68 3.91 7.39
N ASN A 229 -1.69 4.12 6.08
CA ASN A 229 -2.65 4.98 5.39
C ASN A 229 -3.81 4.19 4.77
N SER A 230 -4.64 3.60 5.61
CA SER A 230 -5.81 2.84 5.17
C SER A 230 -7.12 3.50 5.59
N THR A 231 -8.18 3.30 4.82
CA THR A 231 -9.55 3.69 5.20
C THR A 231 -10.28 2.57 5.92
N GLU A 232 -9.90 1.31 5.72
CA GLU A 232 -10.50 0.13 6.35
C GLU A 232 -9.63 -1.12 6.16
N PRO A 233 -9.81 -2.19 6.94
CA PRO A 233 -9.04 -3.42 6.78
C PRO A 233 -9.12 -4.01 5.37
N HIS A 234 -7.97 -4.14 4.71
CA HIS A 234 -7.82 -4.72 3.37
C HIS A 234 -6.37 -5.20 3.17
N VAL A 235 -6.15 -6.07 2.19
CA VAL A 235 -4.81 -6.45 1.76
C VAL A 235 -4.43 -5.59 0.55
N HIS A 236 -3.44 -4.74 0.73
CA HIS A 236 -2.76 -4.06 -0.37
C HIS A 236 -1.56 -4.90 -0.82
N PHE A 237 -1.55 -5.28 -2.10
CA PHE A 237 -0.50 -6.10 -2.71
C PHE A 237 0.06 -5.43 -3.97
N GLN A 238 1.37 -5.54 -4.18
CA GLN A 238 2.00 -5.10 -5.42
C GLN A 238 3.33 -5.81 -5.68
N LEU A 239 3.73 -5.89 -6.95
CA LEU A 239 5.09 -6.22 -7.35
C LEU A 239 5.90 -4.96 -7.73
N MET A 240 7.21 -5.01 -7.49
CA MET A 240 8.14 -3.90 -7.60
C MET A 240 9.48 -4.33 -8.21
N ASP A 241 10.17 -3.42 -8.89
CA ASP A 241 11.52 -3.62 -9.47
C ASP A 241 12.69 -3.39 -8.50
N GLY A 242 12.38 -3.25 -7.21
CA GLY A 242 13.37 -3.01 -6.16
C GLY A 242 12.74 -2.97 -4.77
N PRO A 243 13.55 -3.13 -3.69
CA PRO A 243 13.06 -3.19 -2.32
C PRO A 243 12.81 -1.80 -1.71
N ASP A 244 13.40 -0.75 -2.30
CA ASP A 244 13.29 0.62 -1.81
C ASP A 244 12.01 1.28 -2.33
N LEU A 245 10.98 1.36 -1.48
CA LEU A 245 9.67 1.92 -1.81
C LEU A 245 9.76 3.28 -2.50
N GLU A 246 10.67 4.16 -2.08
CA GLU A 246 10.79 5.52 -2.64
C GLU A 246 11.38 5.55 -4.06
N ALA A 247 12.06 4.49 -4.47
CA ALA A 247 12.70 4.37 -5.77
C ALA A 247 12.02 3.35 -6.70
N ALA A 248 11.36 2.35 -6.12
CA ALA A 248 10.78 1.21 -6.81
C ALA A 248 9.66 1.62 -7.79
N ARG A 249 9.58 0.91 -8.90
CA ARG A 249 8.53 0.98 -9.92
C ARG A 249 7.66 -0.25 -9.80
N GLY A 250 6.36 -0.07 -10.03
CA GLY A 250 5.44 -1.19 -10.06
C GLY A 250 5.71 -2.09 -11.25
N ILE A 251 5.64 -3.39 -11.02
CA ILE A 251 5.65 -4.45 -12.03
C ILE A 251 4.22 -5.01 -12.11
N PRO A 252 3.66 -5.21 -13.31
CA PRO A 252 2.36 -5.85 -13.44
C PRO A 252 2.46 -7.31 -13.02
N PHE A 253 1.40 -7.84 -12.45
CA PHE A 253 1.34 -9.23 -12.04
C PHE A 253 0.08 -9.89 -12.57
N SER A 254 0.02 -11.20 -12.47
CA SER A 254 -1.22 -11.97 -12.62
C SER A 254 -1.24 -13.07 -11.57
N TRP A 255 -2.36 -13.25 -10.87
CA TRP A 255 -2.48 -14.34 -9.93
C TRP A 255 -2.79 -15.65 -10.64
N THR A 256 -2.05 -16.70 -10.31
CA THR A 256 -2.31 -18.04 -10.84
C THR A 256 -3.72 -18.49 -10.45
N GLY A 257 -4.50 -18.95 -11.42
CA GLY A 257 -5.86 -19.47 -11.21
C GLY A 257 -6.97 -18.42 -11.24
N VAL A 258 -6.70 -17.16 -10.85
CA VAL A 258 -7.74 -16.11 -10.75
C VAL A 258 -7.43 -14.83 -11.55
N GLY A 259 -6.25 -14.72 -12.16
CA GLY A 259 -5.88 -13.58 -12.99
C GLY A 259 -5.68 -12.29 -12.17
N VAL A 260 -6.19 -11.18 -12.69
CA VAL A 260 -6.23 -9.89 -11.96
C VAL A 260 -7.68 -9.42 -11.94
N PRO A 261 -8.40 -9.54 -10.82
CA PRO A 261 -9.82 -9.18 -10.75
C PRO A 261 -10.01 -7.68 -10.91
N ALA A 262 -11.05 -7.28 -11.65
CA ALA A 262 -11.49 -5.89 -11.79
C ALA A 262 -12.09 -5.33 -10.49
N ALA A 263 -12.14 -4.02 -10.34
CA ALA A 263 -12.77 -3.36 -9.21
C ALA A 263 -14.24 -3.74 -9.09
N GLY A 264 -14.64 -4.27 -7.93
CA GLY A 264 -15.97 -4.84 -7.67
C GLY A 264 -16.11 -6.32 -8.06
N GLU A 265 -15.15 -6.88 -8.80
CA GLU A 265 -15.14 -8.31 -9.14
C GLU A 265 -14.79 -9.14 -7.91
N THR A 266 -15.59 -10.19 -7.68
CA THR A 266 -15.36 -11.17 -6.62
C THR A 266 -14.63 -12.38 -7.20
N PHE A 267 -13.66 -12.91 -6.47
CA PHE A 267 -12.89 -14.10 -6.82
C PHE A 267 -12.74 -15.01 -5.59
N THR A 268 -12.51 -16.30 -5.83
CA THR A 268 -12.29 -17.29 -4.78
C THR A 268 -10.97 -18.00 -5.02
N VAL A 269 -10.15 -18.10 -3.96
CA VAL A 269 -8.89 -18.83 -3.97
C VAL A 269 -9.04 -20.06 -3.08
N GLU A 270 -8.93 -21.23 -3.68
CA GLU A 270 -8.98 -22.48 -2.94
C GLU A 270 -7.84 -22.55 -1.92
N ALA A 271 -8.16 -22.99 -0.70
CA ALA A 271 -7.13 -23.26 0.29
C ALA A 271 -6.37 -24.53 -0.13
N ASP A 272 -5.05 -24.44 -0.24
CA ASP A 272 -4.24 -25.63 -0.51
C ASP A 272 -4.25 -26.54 0.73
N THR A 273 -5.14 -27.54 0.71
CA THR A 273 -5.39 -28.49 1.81
C THR A 273 -4.15 -29.32 2.17
N THR A 274 -3.09 -29.29 1.35
CA THR A 274 -1.86 -30.05 1.60
C THR A 274 -0.85 -29.35 2.53
N ALA A 275 -0.96 -28.03 2.74
CA ALA A 275 -0.07 -27.29 3.65
C ALA A 275 -0.50 -27.39 5.12
N SER A 276 -1.82 -27.47 5.39
CA SER A 276 -2.39 -27.58 6.75
C SER A 276 -1.97 -28.87 7.48
N ALA A 277 -1.75 -29.97 6.74
CA ALA A 277 -1.33 -31.24 7.32
C ALA A 277 0.13 -31.22 7.83
N ARG A 278 1.00 -30.33 7.33
CA ARG A 278 2.43 -30.32 7.73
C ARG A 278 2.73 -29.44 8.94
N SER A 279 1.79 -28.59 9.37
CA SER A 279 1.95 -27.73 10.55
C SER A 279 1.38 -28.33 11.83
N GLN A 280 0.72 -29.50 11.77
CA GLN A 280 0.22 -30.20 12.96
C GLN A 280 1.20 -31.27 13.48
N ASP A 281 2.25 -31.58 12.71
CA ASP A 281 3.25 -32.61 13.01
C ASP A 281 4.64 -32.03 13.39
N ALA A 282 4.73 -30.72 13.70
CA ALA A 282 5.99 -30.03 14.05
C ALA A 282 5.93 -29.35 15.42
#